data_AF-A0A9J6FIX8-F1
#
_entry.id   AF-A0A9J6FIX8-F1
#
_cell.length_a   1.000
_cell.length_b   1.000
_cell.length_c   1.000
_cell.angle_alpha   90.00
_cell.angle_beta   90.00
_cell.angle_gamma   90.00
#
_symmetry.space_group_name_H-M   'P 1'
#
loop_
_entity.id
_entity.type
_entity.pdbx_description
1 polymer ?
#
loop_
_entity_poly.entity_id
_entity_poly.type
_entity_poly.pdbx_seq_one_letter_code
_entity_poly.pdbx_strand_id
1 'polypeptide(L)'
;MNAAGLNWAERRDTCFKPLPRQNLTVIDTYRKSAKDKILATKQVSLEDGPHPFSAYAATPENSCKGDVHGISAEATEQELRQHLESEQSRILFARPMGRSNTILVTFEGLSVPHF
;
A
#
# COMPACT_ATOMS: atom_id res chain seq x y z
N MET A 1 -15.59 -16.89 -3.22
CA MET A 1 -14.77 -16.33 -4.33
C MET A 1 -13.51 -15.73 -3.74
N ASN A 2 -12.34 -15.87 -4.39
CA ASN A 2 -11.08 -15.27 -3.92
C ASN A 2 -10.92 -13.90 -4.61
N ALA A 3 -10.94 -12.82 -3.82
CA ALA A 3 -10.94 -11.44 -4.32
C ALA A 3 -9.74 -11.12 -5.26
N ALA A 4 -8.59 -11.75 -5.04
CA ALA A 4 -7.38 -11.53 -5.84
C ALA A 4 -7.20 -12.53 -7.00
N GLY A 5 -8.13 -13.46 -7.23
CA GLY A 5 -8.02 -14.42 -8.35
C GLY A 5 -6.78 -15.33 -8.29
N LEU A 6 -6.31 -15.65 -7.07
CA LEU A 6 -5.15 -16.53 -6.88
C LEU A 6 -5.48 -17.97 -7.30
N ASN A 7 -4.57 -18.60 -8.06
CA ASN A 7 -4.63 -20.02 -8.39
C ASN A 7 -4.20 -20.89 -7.20
N TRP A 8 -4.25 -22.21 -7.34
CA TRP A 8 -3.95 -23.13 -6.24
C TRP A 8 -2.52 -22.98 -5.69
N ALA A 9 -1.51 -22.90 -6.56
CA ALA A 9 -0.10 -22.75 -6.15
C ALA A 9 0.17 -21.39 -5.48
N GLU A 10 -0.46 -20.33 -6.01
CA GLU A 10 -0.40 -18.99 -5.42
C GLU A 10 -1.04 -18.95 -4.03
N ARG A 11 -2.17 -19.63 -3.82
CA ARG A 11 -2.80 -19.71 -2.49
C ARG A 11 -1.95 -20.48 -1.50
N ARG A 12 -1.39 -21.62 -1.92
CA ARG A 12 -0.56 -22.46 -1.05
C ARG A 12 0.68 -21.71 -0.55
N ASP A 13 1.28 -20.91 -1.42
CA ASP A 13 2.53 -20.21 -1.13
C ASP A 13 2.31 -18.74 -0.68
N THR A 14 1.06 -18.39 -0.29
CA THR A 14 0.69 -17.06 0.23
C THR A 14 0.07 -17.18 1.62
N CYS A 15 0.60 -16.45 2.59
CA CYS A 15 0.12 -16.39 3.96
C CYS A 15 -0.55 -15.04 4.24
N PHE A 16 -1.75 -15.07 4.83
CA PHE A 16 -2.48 -13.89 5.26
C PHE A 16 -2.43 -13.80 6.79
N LYS A 17 -1.94 -12.68 7.31
CA LYS A 17 -1.79 -12.41 8.74
C LYS A 17 -2.66 -11.19 9.08
N PRO A 18 -3.94 -11.38 9.44
CA PRO A 18 -4.81 -10.28 9.81
C PRO A 18 -4.37 -9.66 11.14
N LEU A 19 -4.46 -8.34 11.21
CA LEU A 19 -4.20 -7.50 12.39
C LEU A 19 -5.49 -6.74 12.72
N PRO A 20 -6.46 -7.37 13.42
CA PRO A 20 -7.84 -6.87 13.52
C PRO A 20 -7.94 -5.49 14.17
N ARG A 21 -7.05 -5.19 15.14
CA ARG A 21 -7.01 -3.90 15.84
C ARG A 21 -6.61 -2.72 14.96
N GLN A 22 -5.98 -2.99 13.82
CA GLN A 22 -5.42 -1.97 12.92
C GLN A 22 -6.13 -1.94 11.57
N ASN A 23 -7.20 -2.74 11.40
CA ASN A 23 -7.85 -2.96 10.10
C ASN A 23 -6.84 -3.22 8.97
N LEU A 24 -5.80 -4.00 9.29
CA LEU A 24 -4.66 -4.25 8.42
C LEU A 24 -4.50 -5.76 8.24
N THR A 25 -4.07 -6.19 7.06
CA THR A 25 -3.66 -7.58 6.83
C THR A 25 -2.29 -7.58 6.18
N VAL A 26 -1.32 -8.26 6.80
CA VAL A 26 -0.01 -8.50 6.20
C VAL A 26 -0.11 -9.73 5.33
N ILE A 27 0.40 -9.64 4.10
CA ILE A 27 0.34 -10.73 3.13
C ILE A 27 1.76 -11.07 2.69
N ASP A 28 2.21 -12.27 3.05
CA ASP A 28 3.52 -12.79 2.66
C ASP A 28 3.34 -13.76 1.49
N THR A 29 4.11 -13.59 0.42
CA THR A 29 4.09 -14.54 -0.70
C THR A 29 5.47 -14.68 -1.33
N TYR A 30 5.80 -15.91 -1.70
CA TYR A 30 7.02 -16.22 -2.46
C TYR A 30 6.82 -16.12 -3.98
N ARG A 31 5.59 -15.85 -4.44
CA ARG A 31 5.28 -15.78 -5.87
C ARG A 31 5.03 -14.34 -6.30
N LYS A 32 5.87 -13.86 -7.22
CA LYS A 32 5.70 -12.53 -7.85
C LYS A 32 4.30 -12.37 -8.47
N SER A 33 3.78 -13.39 -9.14
CA SER A 33 2.44 -13.34 -9.74
C SER A 33 1.31 -13.16 -8.71
N ALA A 34 1.43 -13.77 -7.53
CA ALA A 34 0.48 -13.58 -6.44
C ALA A 34 0.53 -12.15 -5.92
N LYS A 35 1.75 -11.63 -5.68
CA LYS A 35 1.98 -10.24 -5.28
C LYS A 35 1.32 -9.27 -6.26
N ASP A 36 1.56 -9.43 -7.55
CA ASP A 36 1.04 -8.52 -8.58
C ASP A 36 -0.50 -8.54 -8.63
N LYS A 37 -1.13 -9.71 -8.48
CA LYS A 37 -2.60 -9.84 -8.38
C LYS A 37 -3.18 -9.20 -7.12
N ILE A 38 -2.52 -9.40 -5.98
CA ILE A 38 -2.94 -8.80 -4.70
C ILE A 38 -2.85 -7.28 -4.78
N LEU A 39 -1.74 -6.74 -5.32
CA LEU A 39 -1.56 -5.31 -5.53
C LEU A 39 -2.59 -4.71 -6.49
N ALA A 40 -3.06 -5.47 -7.48
CA ALA A 40 -4.10 -5.04 -8.40
C ALA A 40 -5.53 -5.10 -7.81
N THR A 41 -5.71 -5.73 -6.64
CA THR A 41 -7.03 -5.87 -6.01
C THR A 41 -7.47 -4.55 -5.40
N LYS A 42 -8.62 -4.03 -5.84
CA LYS A 42 -9.19 -2.75 -5.35
C LYS A 42 -10.37 -2.93 -4.39
N GLN A 43 -10.95 -4.13 -4.36
CA GLN A 43 -12.10 -4.45 -3.53
C GLN A 43 -12.01 -5.89 -3.04
N VAL A 44 -12.50 -6.11 -1.83
CA VAL A 44 -12.66 -7.45 -1.24
C VAL A 44 -14.13 -7.65 -0.87
N SER A 45 -14.63 -8.87 -1.05
CA SER A 45 -15.98 -9.23 -0.61
C SER A 45 -15.93 -9.74 0.82
N LEU A 46 -16.60 -9.03 1.73
CA LEU A 46 -16.86 -9.46 3.10
C LEU A 46 -18.34 -9.86 3.23
N GLU A 47 -18.76 -10.36 4.40
CA GLU A 47 -20.13 -10.85 4.64
C GLU A 47 -21.20 -9.78 4.41
N ASP A 48 -20.88 -8.51 4.70
CA ASP A 48 -21.74 -7.34 4.55
C ASP A 48 -21.63 -6.66 3.18
N GLY A 49 -20.81 -7.21 2.26
CA GLY A 49 -20.72 -6.75 0.88
C GLY A 49 -19.31 -6.40 0.40
N PRO A 50 -19.20 -5.69 -0.73
CA PRO A 50 -17.91 -5.27 -1.28
C PRO A 50 -17.34 -4.09 -0.49
N HIS A 51 -16.09 -4.23 -0.04
CA HIS A 51 -15.34 -3.18 0.65
C HIS A 51 -14.13 -2.73 -0.16
N PRO A 52 -13.82 -1.42 -0.18
CA PRO A 52 -12.59 -0.94 -0.78
C PRO A 52 -11.38 -1.51 -0.05
N PHE A 53 -10.39 -1.93 -0.83
CA PHE A 53 -9.17 -2.52 -0.33
C PHE A 53 -7.98 -1.85 -1.00
N SER A 54 -6.98 -1.49 -0.20
CA SER A 54 -5.75 -0.86 -0.67
C SER A 54 -4.55 -1.72 -0.29
N ALA A 55 -4.09 -2.54 -1.22
CA ALA A 55 -2.83 -3.27 -1.08
C ALA A 55 -1.64 -2.40 -1.49
N TYR A 56 -0.52 -2.63 -0.81
CA TYR A 56 0.74 -1.98 -1.10
C TYR A 56 1.91 -2.91 -0.77
N ALA A 57 3.02 -2.73 -1.47
CA ALA A 57 4.23 -3.48 -1.18
C ALA A 57 4.79 -3.06 0.19
N ALA A 58 5.34 -4.03 0.92
CA ALA A 58 6.13 -3.74 2.11
C ALA A 58 7.31 -2.84 1.73
N THR A 59 7.64 -1.91 2.62
CA THR A 59 8.71 -0.94 2.39
C THR A 59 10.09 -1.61 2.59
N PRO A 60 11.12 -1.27 1.80
CA PRO A 60 12.47 -1.84 1.93
C PRO A 60 13.09 -1.61 3.32
N GLU A 61 14.08 -2.43 3.70
CA GLU A 61 14.78 -2.36 5.01
C GLU A 61 15.59 -1.08 5.25
N ASN A 62 15.69 -0.16 4.28
CA ASN A 62 16.30 1.16 4.44
C ASN A 62 15.32 2.26 3.98
N SER A 63 14.19 2.36 4.67
CA SER A 63 13.18 3.36 4.35
C SER A 63 12.53 3.93 5.61
N CYS A 64 12.10 5.18 5.51
CA CYS A 64 11.33 5.86 6.53
C CYS A 64 10.03 6.39 5.93
N LYS A 65 9.04 6.65 6.80
CA LYS A 65 7.72 7.14 6.41
C LYS A 65 7.47 8.49 7.06
N GLY A 66 7.00 9.44 6.26
CA GLY A 66 6.46 10.71 6.73
C GLY A 66 5.04 10.90 6.20
N ASP A 67 4.24 11.66 6.93
CA ASP A 67 2.92 12.09 6.50
C ASP A 67 2.95 13.56 6.06
N VAL A 68 2.15 13.87 5.03
CA VAL A 68 1.98 15.23 4.50
C VAL A 68 0.50 15.55 4.49
N HIS A 69 0.12 16.63 5.16
CA HIS A 69 -1.26 17.11 5.25
C HIS A 69 -1.58 18.16 4.17
N GLY A 70 -2.87 18.44 3.97
CA GLY A 70 -3.35 19.48 3.05
C GLY A 70 -3.42 19.03 1.59
N ILE A 71 -3.24 17.73 1.33
CA ILE A 71 -3.39 17.15 -0.01
C ILE A 71 -4.86 16.80 -0.25
N SER A 72 -5.35 16.95 -1.47
CA SER A 72 -6.72 16.55 -1.82
C SER A 72 -6.98 15.08 -1.45
N ALA A 73 -8.09 14.80 -0.77
CA ALA A 73 -8.55 13.42 -0.50
C ALA A 73 -8.86 12.62 -1.78
N GLU A 74 -8.98 13.28 -2.93
CA GLU A 74 -9.18 12.64 -4.23
C GLU A 74 -7.87 12.37 -4.99
N ALA A 75 -6.73 12.79 -4.44
CA ALA A 75 -5.43 12.56 -5.07
C ALA A 75 -5.20 11.05 -5.27
N THR A 76 -4.76 10.68 -6.46
CA THR A 76 -4.44 9.30 -6.81
C THR A 76 -2.96 9.01 -6.59
N GLU A 77 -2.58 7.75 -6.33
CA GLU A 77 -1.16 7.38 -6.26
C GLU A 77 -0.38 7.75 -7.53
N GLN A 78 -1.04 7.74 -8.69
CA GLN A 78 -0.42 8.12 -9.96
C GLN A 78 -0.09 9.61 -10.00
N GLU A 79 -1.04 10.48 -9.63
CA GLU A 79 -0.81 11.93 -9.56
C GLU A 79 0.27 12.25 -8.54
N LEU A 80 0.23 11.61 -7.36
CA LEU A 80 1.26 11.78 -6.34
C LEU A 80 2.64 11.41 -6.89
N ARG A 81 2.77 10.28 -7.60
CA ARG A 81 4.04 9.88 -8.23
C ARG A 81 4.54 10.83 -9.32
N GLN A 82 3.64 11.55 -9.99
CA GLN A 82 3.99 12.49 -11.06
C GLN A 82 4.41 13.86 -10.54
N HIS A 83 3.89 14.26 -9.38
CA HIS A 83 4.03 15.63 -8.87
C HIS A 83 4.84 15.75 -7.58
N LEU A 84 5.04 14.68 -6.82
CA LEU A 84 5.89 14.73 -5.63
C LEU A 84 7.36 14.61 -6.00
N GLU A 85 8.11 15.59 -5.54
CA GLU A 85 9.57 15.64 -5.62
C GLU A 85 10.15 15.90 -4.23
N SER A 86 11.41 15.52 -4.04
CA SER A 86 12.16 15.80 -2.82
C SER A 86 13.61 16.04 -3.21
N GLU A 87 14.16 17.16 -2.73
CA GLU A 87 15.55 17.55 -3.01
C GLU A 87 16.56 16.77 -2.14
N GLN A 88 16.16 16.36 -0.95
CA GLN A 88 17.05 15.79 0.06
C GLN A 88 17.08 14.26 0.06
N SER A 89 16.01 13.59 -0.37
CA SER A 89 15.96 12.13 -0.40
C SER A 89 15.07 11.61 -1.52
N ARG A 90 15.38 10.41 -2.01
CA ARG A 90 14.58 9.73 -3.01
C ARG A 90 13.25 9.27 -2.42
N ILE A 91 12.15 9.65 -3.07
CA ILE A 91 10.82 9.12 -2.78
C ILE A 91 10.70 7.71 -3.38
N LEU A 92 10.38 6.72 -2.55
CA LEU A 92 10.15 5.33 -2.93
C LEU A 92 8.67 5.09 -3.26
N PHE A 93 7.77 5.61 -2.42
CA PHE A 93 6.33 5.45 -2.56
C PHE A 93 5.61 6.69 -2.03
N ALA A 94 4.47 7.03 -2.64
CA ALA A 94 3.54 8.02 -2.12
C ALA A 94 2.11 7.52 -2.33
N ARG A 95 1.27 7.65 -1.30
CA ARG A 95 -0.13 7.24 -1.39
C ARG A 95 -1.06 8.03 -0.46
N PRO A 96 -2.35 8.16 -0.79
CA PRO A 96 -3.35 8.69 0.13
C PRO A 96 -3.54 7.80 1.36
N MET A 97 -3.88 8.42 2.49
CA MET A 97 -4.33 7.71 3.69
C MET A 97 -5.86 7.73 3.76
N GLY A 98 -6.48 6.76 3.09
CA GLY A 98 -7.94 6.60 3.09
C GLY A 98 -8.64 7.82 2.49
N ARG A 99 -9.74 8.27 3.11
CA ARG A 99 -10.50 9.47 2.70
C ARG A 99 -10.06 10.74 3.43
N SER A 100 -8.79 10.83 3.82
CA SER A 100 -8.25 11.99 4.52
C SER A 100 -7.49 12.91 3.57
N ASN A 101 -7.26 14.16 4.00
CA ASN A 101 -6.39 15.10 3.29
C ASN A 101 -4.90 14.88 3.60
N THR A 102 -4.52 13.63 3.85
CA THR A 102 -3.17 13.23 4.25
C THR A 102 -2.65 12.15 3.33
N ILE A 103 -1.40 12.28 2.91
CA ILE A 103 -0.69 11.25 2.17
C ILE A 103 0.45 10.69 3.03
N LEU A 104 0.78 9.44 2.80
CA LEU A 104 1.97 8.78 3.34
C LEU A 104 3.03 8.75 2.26
N VAL A 105 4.20 9.33 2.55
CA VAL A 105 5.37 9.32 1.69
C VAL A 105 6.44 8.43 2.32
N THR A 106 6.99 7.52 1.53
CA THR A 106 8.11 6.67 1.93
C THR A 106 9.37 7.16 1.25
N PHE A 107 10.38 7.51 2.04
CA PHE A 107 11.69 7.96 1.55
C PHE A 107 12.73 6.87 1.71
N GLU A 108 13.78 6.94 0.89
CA GLU A 108 15.00 6.18 1.10
C GLU A 108 15.79 6.75 2.29
N GLY A 109 16.32 5.86 3.13
CA GLY A 109 17.04 6.24 4.34
C GLY A 109 16.19 6.17 5.62
N LEU A 110 16.87 6.31 6.77
CA LEU A 110 16.31 6.03 8.09
C LEU A 110 15.63 7.23 8.76
N SER A 111 15.68 8.41 8.15
CA SER A 111 15.16 9.66 8.72
C SER A 111 14.32 10.42 7.72
N VAL A 112 13.20 10.97 8.18
CA VAL A 112 12.37 11.88 7.37
C VAL A 112 13.19 13.12 7.01
N PRO A 113 13.24 13.53 5.72
CA PRO A 113 13.90 14.76 5.32
C PRO A 113 13.33 15.98 6.06
N HIS A 114 14.19 16.91 6.47
CA HIS A 114 13.78 18.14 7.14
C HIS A 114 13.77 19.29 6.12
N PHE A 115 12.59 19.82 5.86
CA PHE A 115 12.36 21.02 5.04
C PHE A 115 12.04 22.22 5.92
#